data_AF-A0A2M7BGF2-F1
#
_entry.id   AF-A0A2M7BGF2-F1
#
_cell.length_a   1.000
_cell.length_b   1.000
_cell.length_c   1.000
_cell.angle_alpha   90.00
_cell.angle_beta   90.00
_cell.angle_gamma   90.00
#
_symmetry.space_group_name_H-M   'P 1'
#
loop_
_entity.id
_entity.type
_entity.pdbx_description
1 polymer ?
#
loop_
_entity_poly.entity_id
_entity_poly.type
_entity_poly.pdbx_seq_one_letter_code
_entity_poly.pdbx_strand_id
1 'polypeptide(L)'
;MLIHSTGRHGIFLLPTFPLFFLGFLQLYKEKKLMYYFIFASLIFTPLLFTMVGSVYRASRLLAYIPTASFIFTLGVKFILKIKNKTIEKVLLLFFFLLLSLSYCDFVRYYWYDYPKLISGNFSPNLDGAMAELKKLTLGTGKNPYFEKSTYISQKADMQFFKEVYFPYQEVKIWTREKEPFPVQSFVLSSISGSGEIINYRAIPSLESGQRTMYILGK
;
A
#
# COMPACT_ATOMS: atom_id res chain seq x y z
N MET A 1 3.89 9.40 -1.67
CA MET A 1 3.64 9.17 -3.12
C MET A 1 4.00 7.75 -3.58
N LEU A 2 4.83 6.99 -2.82
CA LEU A 2 5.18 5.58 -3.10
C LEU A 2 4.20 4.52 -2.55
N ILE A 3 3.19 4.91 -1.77
CA ILE A 3 2.31 3.96 -1.02
C ILE A 3 1.39 3.14 -1.96
N HIS A 4 1.25 3.54 -3.23
CA HIS A 4 0.31 2.91 -4.18
C HIS A 4 0.95 2.39 -5.46
N SER A 5 2.28 2.41 -5.54
CA SER A 5 3.02 1.85 -6.68
C SER A 5 4.28 1.19 -6.16
N THR A 6 4.53 -0.03 -6.62
CA THR A 6 5.78 -0.76 -6.36
C THR A 6 7.02 -0.04 -6.91
N GLY A 7 6.85 1.03 -7.71
CA GLY A 7 7.91 1.83 -8.32
C GLY A 7 8.66 1.11 -9.45
N ARG A 8 8.58 -0.22 -9.50
CA ARG A 8 9.32 -1.10 -10.41
C ARG A 8 8.42 -1.89 -11.37
N HIS A 9 7.23 -2.29 -10.93
CA HIS A 9 6.30 -3.10 -11.74
C HIS A 9 5.01 -2.32 -11.99
N GLY A 10 4.84 -1.83 -13.23
CA GLY A 10 3.58 -1.23 -13.68
C GLY A 10 2.52 -2.28 -14.01
N ILE A 11 1.26 -1.83 -14.18
CA ILE A 11 0.11 -2.68 -14.58
C ILE A 11 0.34 -3.36 -15.93
N PHE A 12 1.12 -2.73 -16.80
CA PHE A 12 1.66 -3.39 -17.98
C PHE A 12 3.00 -4.00 -17.63
N LEU A 13 3.02 -5.33 -17.52
CA LEU A 13 4.26 -6.06 -17.68
C LEU A 13 4.74 -5.71 -19.10
N LEU A 14 5.84 -4.95 -19.22
CA LEU A 14 6.47 -4.59 -20.49
C LEU A 14 6.41 -5.70 -21.58
N PRO A 15 6.59 -6.99 -21.25
CA PRO A 15 6.44 -8.06 -22.24
C PRO A 15 5.03 -8.33 -22.79
N THR A 16 3.95 -7.87 -22.16
CA THR A 16 2.60 -8.01 -22.71
C THR A 16 2.26 -6.92 -23.71
N PHE A 17 3.07 -5.86 -23.78
CA PHE A 17 2.84 -4.72 -24.66
C PHE A 17 2.69 -5.10 -26.15
N PRO A 18 3.51 -6.00 -26.74
CA PRO A 18 3.29 -6.42 -28.12
C PRO A 18 1.95 -7.14 -28.31
N LEU A 19 1.54 -7.96 -27.35
CA LEU A 19 0.27 -8.70 -27.38
C LEU A 19 -0.92 -7.75 -27.35
N PHE A 20 -0.80 -6.63 -26.63
CA PHE A 20 -1.78 -5.55 -26.61
C PHE A 20 -1.97 -4.94 -28.01
N PHE A 21 -0.88 -4.58 -28.72
CA PHE A 21 -0.98 -4.04 -30.09
C PHE A 21 -1.55 -5.04 -31.09
N LEU A 22 -1.19 -6.32 -30.99
CA LEU A 22 -1.82 -7.36 -31.79
C LEU A 22 -3.34 -7.41 -31.54
N GLY A 23 -3.75 -7.24 -30.29
CA GLY A 23 -5.14 -7.08 -29.90
C GLY A 23 -5.82 -5.88 -30.56
N PHE A 24 -5.18 -4.71 -30.56
CA PHE A 24 -5.67 -3.52 -31.26
C PHE A 24 -5.80 -3.72 -32.77
N LEU A 25 -4.79 -4.31 -33.40
CA LEU A 25 -4.81 -4.62 -34.82
C LEU A 25 -5.98 -5.56 -35.15
N GLN A 26 -6.21 -6.57 -34.30
CA GLN A 26 -7.32 -7.49 -34.45
C GLN A 26 -8.68 -6.80 -34.25
N LEU A 27 -8.76 -5.89 -33.27
CA LEU A 27 -9.96 -5.08 -32.97
C LEU A 27 -10.33 -4.21 -34.18
N TYR A 28 -9.35 -3.52 -34.77
CA TYR A 28 -9.52 -2.69 -35.96
C TYR A 28 -9.96 -3.51 -37.19
N LYS A 29 -9.40 -4.71 -37.38
CA LYS A 29 -9.72 -5.56 -38.54
C LYS A 29 -11.13 -6.14 -38.52
N GLU A 30 -11.69 -6.50 -37.36
CA GLU A 30 -13.00 -7.17 -37.31
C GLU A 30 -14.20 -6.22 -37.50
N LYS A 31 -14.04 -4.90 -37.33
CA LYS A 31 -15.06 -3.86 -37.58
C LYS A 31 -16.44 -4.10 -36.92
N LYS A 32 -16.50 -4.86 -35.82
CA LYS A 32 -17.75 -5.17 -35.10
C LYS A 32 -18.20 -4.00 -34.24
N LEU A 33 -19.51 -3.76 -34.14
CA LEU A 33 -20.06 -2.67 -33.34
C LEU A 33 -19.57 -2.69 -31.87
N MET A 34 -19.59 -3.87 -31.24
CA MET A 34 -19.12 -4.07 -29.87
C MET A 34 -17.64 -3.71 -29.67
N TYR A 35 -16.82 -3.76 -30.73
CA TYR A 35 -15.39 -3.47 -30.62
C TYR A 35 -15.13 -1.96 -30.55
N TYR A 36 -15.99 -1.14 -31.19
CA TYR A 36 -15.94 0.31 -31.03
C TYR A 36 -16.27 0.73 -29.60
N PHE A 37 -17.18 0.05 -28.90
CA PHE A 37 -17.45 0.31 -27.49
C PHE A 37 -16.19 0.07 -26.62
N ILE A 38 -15.48 -1.03 -26.86
CA ILE A 38 -14.24 -1.37 -26.13
C ILE A 38 -13.12 -0.38 -26.45
N PHE A 39 -13.02 0.06 -27.71
CA PHE A 39 -12.06 1.10 -28.10
C PHE A 39 -12.38 2.45 -27.44
N ALA A 40 -13.66 2.84 -27.42
CA ALA A 40 -14.12 4.04 -26.75
C ALA A 40 -13.84 3.96 -25.24
N SER A 41 -14.17 2.85 -24.58
CA SER A 41 -13.90 2.68 -23.15
C SER A 41 -12.41 2.81 -22.83
N LEU A 42 -11.55 2.29 -23.70
CA LEU A 42 -10.10 2.40 -23.55
C LEU A 42 -9.60 3.85 -23.60
N ILE A 43 -10.16 4.68 -24.48
CA ILE A 43 -9.78 6.09 -24.64
C ILE A 43 -10.39 6.95 -23.52
N PHE A 44 -11.66 6.73 -23.21
CA PHE A 44 -12.38 7.54 -22.23
C PHE A 44 -11.98 7.22 -20.79
N THR A 45 -11.54 6.00 -20.48
CA THR A 45 -11.18 5.63 -19.09
C THR A 45 -10.04 6.50 -18.53
N PRO A 46 -8.89 6.66 -19.21
CA PRO A 46 -7.84 7.59 -18.76
C PRO A 46 -8.34 9.03 -18.60
N LEU A 47 -9.14 9.51 -19.56
CA LEU A 47 -9.70 10.87 -19.52
C LEU A 47 -10.58 11.07 -18.28
N LEU A 48 -11.52 10.14 -18.02
CA LEU A 48 -12.39 10.20 -16.85
C LEU A 48 -11.60 10.10 -15.54
N PHE A 49 -10.52 9.33 -15.49
CA PHE A 49 -9.67 9.25 -14.30
C PHE A 49 -8.88 10.53 -14.03
N THR A 50 -8.49 11.27 -15.07
CA THR A 50 -7.85 12.59 -14.90
C THR A 50 -8.77 13.64 -14.28
N MET A 51 -10.09 13.52 -14.43
CA MET A 51 -11.04 14.50 -13.90
C MET A 51 -11.23 14.42 -12.38
N VAL A 52 -10.89 13.31 -11.72
CA VAL A 52 -11.27 13.06 -10.31
C VAL A 52 -10.09 13.22 -9.35
N GLY A 53 -9.14 14.12 -9.62
CA GLY A 53 -8.10 14.60 -8.68
C GLY A 53 -7.13 13.56 -8.07
N SER A 54 -7.23 12.27 -8.42
CA SER A 54 -6.38 11.20 -7.88
C SER A 54 -6.11 10.12 -8.94
N VAL A 55 -5.34 10.48 -9.96
CA VAL A 55 -5.02 9.64 -11.13
C VAL A 55 -4.21 8.39 -10.73
N TYR A 56 -3.43 8.48 -9.66
CA TYR A 56 -2.50 7.42 -9.23
C TYR A 56 -3.10 6.37 -8.28
N ARG A 57 -4.43 6.38 -8.07
CA ARG A 57 -5.04 5.41 -7.17
C ARG A 57 -5.15 4.06 -7.88
N ALA A 58 -4.35 3.09 -7.45
CA ALA A 58 -4.32 1.74 -8.03
C ALA A 58 -5.72 1.11 -8.15
N SER A 59 -6.60 1.37 -7.18
CA SER A 59 -7.99 0.88 -7.21
C SER A 59 -8.81 1.37 -8.40
N ARG A 60 -8.51 2.56 -8.95
CA ARG A 60 -9.18 3.06 -10.15
C ARG A 60 -8.69 2.35 -11.40
N LEU A 61 -7.38 2.09 -11.48
CA LEU A 61 -6.80 1.35 -12.59
C LEU A 61 -7.29 -0.10 -12.67
N LEU A 62 -7.77 -0.69 -11.56
CA LEU A 62 -8.42 -2.01 -11.59
C LEU A 62 -9.63 -2.06 -12.53
N ALA A 63 -10.35 -0.95 -12.71
CA ALA A 63 -11.47 -0.90 -13.65
C ALA A 63 -11.03 -1.04 -15.12
N TYR A 64 -9.73 -0.89 -15.41
CA TYR A 64 -9.16 -1.11 -16.75
C TYR A 64 -8.85 -2.58 -17.04
N ILE A 65 -8.80 -3.45 -16.02
CA ILE A 65 -8.45 -4.86 -16.16
C ILE A 65 -9.36 -5.58 -17.17
N PRO A 66 -10.69 -5.45 -17.15
CA PRO A 66 -11.56 -6.14 -18.11
C PRO A 66 -11.27 -5.74 -19.55
N THR A 67 -11.15 -4.43 -19.81
CA THR A 67 -10.85 -3.88 -21.14
C THR A 67 -9.49 -4.35 -21.64
N ALA A 68 -8.46 -4.27 -20.80
CA ALA A 68 -7.12 -4.75 -21.14
C ALA A 68 -7.10 -6.27 -21.41
N SER A 69 -7.75 -7.06 -20.55
CA SER A 69 -7.85 -8.52 -20.71
C SER A 69 -8.53 -8.91 -22.02
N PHE A 70 -9.57 -8.18 -22.41
CA PHE A 70 -10.24 -8.39 -23.70
C PHE A 70 -9.28 -8.14 -24.88
N ILE A 71 -8.52 -7.05 -24.85
CA ILE A 71 -7.56 -6.72 -25.91
C ILE A 71 -6.44 -7.75 -25.97
N PHE A 72 -5.89 -8.18 -24.82
CA PHE A 72 -4.90 -9.24 -24.79
C PHE A 72 -5.44 -10.55 -25.37
N THR A 73 -6.70 -10.89 -25.09
CA THR A 73 -7.36 -12.07 -25.66
C THR A 73 -7.45 -11.97 -27.19
N LEU A 74 -7.76 -10.78 -27.73
CA LEU A 74 -7.71 -10.54 -29.16
C LEU A 74 -6.29 -10.67 -29.74
N GLY A 75 -5.26 -10.29 -28.98
CA GLY A 75 -3.86 -10.49 -29.33
C GLY A 75 -3.50 -11.97 -29.46
N VAL A 76 -3.91 -12.80 -28.49
CA VAL A 76 -3.76 -14.27 -28.58
C VAL A 76 -4.52 -14.82 -29.78
N LYS A 77 -5.77 -14.38 -29.98
CA LYS A 77 -6.60 -14.78 -31.14
C LYS A 77 -5.93 -14.43 -32.47
N PHE A 78 -5.21 -13.31 -32.54
CA PHE A 78 -4.44 -12.95 -33.73
C PHE A 78 -3.32 -13.97 -34.00
N ILE A 79 -2.57 -14.36 -32.97
CA ILE A 79 -1.50 -15.37 -33.08
C ILE A 79 -2.06 -16.71 -33.53
N LEU A 80 -3.19 -17.15 -32.96
CA LEU A 80 -3.87 -18.41 -33.32
C LEU A 80 -4.36 -18.47 -34.77
N LYS A 81 -4.49 -17.33 -35.45
CA LYS A 81 -4.87 -17.25 -36.88
C LYS A 81 -3.69 -17.34 -37.84
N ILE A 82 -2.45 -17.41 -37.35
CA ILE A 82 -1.26 -17.54 -38.19
C ILE A 82 -1.29 -18.89 -38.91
N LYS A 83 -1.14 -18.86 -40.24
CA LYS A 83 -1.21 -20.08 -41.08
C LYS A 83 -0.09 -21.08 -40.75
N ASN A 84 1.10 -20.58 -40.43
CA ASN A 84 2.24 -21.41 -40.08
C ASN A 84 2.17 -21.86 -38.61
N LYS A 85 1.86 -23.14 -38.40
CA LYS A 85 1.69 -23.74 -37.06
C LYS A 85 2.97 -23.76 -36.22
N THR A 86 4.14 -23.79 -36.84
CA THR A 86 5.41 -23.70 -36.11
C THR A 86 5.58 -22.29 -35.53
N ILE A 87 5.35 -21.25 -36.34
CA ILE A 87 5.43 -19.85 -35.90
C ILE A 87 4.38 -19.55 -34.80
N GLU A 88 3.14 -20.03 -34.97
CA GLU A 88 2.09 -19.92 -33.96
C GLU A 88 2.54 -20.48 -32.60
N LYS A 89 3.02 -21.72 -32.58
CA LYS A 89 3.49 -22.38 -31.34
C LYS A 89 4.66 -21.66 -30.70
N VAL A 90 5.64 -21.22 -31.51
CA VAL A 90 6.81 -20.48 -31.03
C VAL A 90 6.39 -19.15 -30.39
N LEU A 91 5.49 -18.39 -31.03
CA LEU A 91 5.01 -17.12 -30.47
C LEU A 91 4.22 -17.34 -29.18
N LEU A 92 3.33 -18.33 -29.13
CA LEU A 92 2.58 -18.66 -27.92
C LEU A 92 3.51 -19.05 -26.77
N LEU A 93 4.50 -19.91 -27.04
CA LEU A 93 5.51 -20.30 -26.05
C LEU A 93 6.32 -19.10 -25.58
N PHE A 94 6.75 -18.24 -26.49
CA PHE A 94 7.51 -17.02 -26.18
C PHE A 94 6.72 -16.10 -25.24
N PHE A 95 5.45 -15.79 -25.57
CA PHE A 95 4.62 -14.94 -24.71
C PHE A 95 4.29 -15.60 -23.37
N PHE A 96 4.07 -16.92 -23.36
CA PHE A 96 3.88 -17.66 -22.12
C PHE A 96 5.11 -17.56 -21.21
N LEU A 97 6.31 -17.84 -21.73
CA LEU A 97 7.55 -17.73 -20.97
C LEU A 97 7.79 -16.31 -20.46
N LEU A 98 7.58 -15.30 -21.31
CA LEU A 98 7.72 -13.90 -20.91
C LEU A 98 6.76 -13.51 -19.77
N LEU A 99 5.50 -13.94 -19.86
CA LEU A 99 4.49 -13.74 -18.82
C LEU A 99 4.91 -14.42 -17.52
N SER A 100 5.31 -15.69 -17.58
CA SER A 100 5.76 -16.44 -16.41
C SER A 100 6.97 -15.80 -15.75
N LEU A 101 8.01 -15.43 -16.52
CA LEU A 101 9.20 -14.77 -15.99
C LEU A 101 8.87 -13.43 -15.33
N SER A 102 8.00 -12.64 -15.95
CA SER A 102 7.57 -11.35 -15.41
C SER A 102 6.75 -11.50 -14.14
N TYR A 103 5.87 -12.50 -14.10
CA TYR A 103 5.08 -12.81 -12.92
C TYR A 103 5.98 -13.31 -11.78
N CYS A 104 6.94 -14.19 -12.05
CA CYS A 104 7.91 -14.65 -11.06
C CYS A 104 8.75 -13.49 -10.50
N ASP A 105 9.22 -12.57 -11.35
CA ASP A 105 9.96 -11.38 -10.88
C ASP A 105 9.06 -10.46 -10.05
N PHE A 106 7.82 -10.24 -10.47
CA PHE A 106 6.83 -9.48 -9.70
C PHE A 106 6.58 -10.12 -8.33
N VAL A 107 6.29 -11.42 -8.26
CA VAL A 107 6.05 -12.14 -7.01
C VAL A 107 7.28 -12.04 -6.11
N ARG A 108 8.48 -12.27 -6.64
CA ARG A 108 9.72 -12.14 -5.87
C ARG A 108 9.86 -10.72 -5.31
N TYR A 109 9.73 -9.70 -6.15
CA TYR A 109 9.85 -8.31 -5.71
C TYR A 109 8.79 -7.96 -4.67
N TYR A 110 7.53 -8.28 -4.94
CA TYR A 110 6.39 -7.94 -4.09
C TYR A 110 6.48 -8.60 -2.70
N TRP A 111 6.92 -9.85 -2.62
CA TRP A 111 6.99 -10.59 -1.35
C TRP A 111 8.29 -10.38 -0.57
N TYR A 112 9.42 -10.11 -1.24
CA TYR A 112 10.73 -10.07 -0.57
C TYR A 112 11.38 -8.68 -0.52
N ASP A 113 11.32 -7.92 -1.60
CA ASP A 113 12.04 -6.65 -1.72
C ASP A 113 11.16 -5.46 -1.32
N TYR A 114 9.91 -5.47 -1.79
CA TYR A 114 8.95 -4.39 -1.54
C TYR A 114 8.69 -4.15 -0.05
N PRO A 115 8.44 -5.16 0.80
CA PRO A 115 8.22 -4.94 2.24
C PRO A 115 9.41 -4.24 2.89
N LYS A 116 10.65 -4.59 2.52
CA LYS A 116 11.86 -3.94 3.05
C LYS A 116 11.99 -2.48 2.64
N LEU A 117 11.46 -2.09 1.49
CA LEU A 117 11.48 -0.72 0.99
C LEU A 117 10.41 0.16 1.64
N ILE A 118 9.24 -0.42 1.93
CA ILE A 118 8.12 0.31 2.51
C ILE A 118 7.95 0.11 4.02
N SER A 119 8.77 -0.75 4.64
CA SER A 119 8.81 -1.04 6.08
C SER A 119 8.80 0.24 6.93
N GLY A 120 9.65 1.20 6.57
CA GLY A 120 9.75 2.50 7.25
C GLY A 120 8.55 3.44 7.04
N ASN A 121 7.67 3.13 6.08
CA ASN A 121 6.41 3.86 5.85
C ASN A 121 5.22 3.19 6.55
N PHE A 122 5.36 1.95 7.02
CA PHE A 122 4.34 1.34 7.87
C PHE A 122 4.37 1.96 9.27
N SER A 123 3.21 1.96 9.91
CA SER A 123 3.07 2.45 11.27
C SER A 123 4.01 1.67 12.20
N PRO A 124 4.64 2.33 13.19
CA PRO A 124 5.43 1.64 14.20
C PRO A 124 4.55 0.63 14.95
N ASN A 125 5.15 -0.13 15.88
CA ASN A 125 4.47 -1.13 16.69
C ASN A 125 3.43 -0.50 17.67
N LEU A 126 2.39 0.14 17.13
CA LEU A 126 1.35 0.85 17.86
C LEU A 126 0.49 -0.12 18.65
N ASP A 127 0.22 -1.30 18.09
CA ASP A 127 -0.51 -2.35 18.77
C ASP A 127 0.21 -2.77 20.07
N GLY A 128 1.48 -3.16 19.97
CA GLY A 128 2.29 -3.49 21.14
C GLY A 128 2.48 -2.31 22.10
N ALA A 129 2.61 -1.10 21.57
CA ALA A 129 2.77 0.10 22.38
C ALA A 129 1.52 0.45 23.19
N MET A 130 0.34 0.32 22.59
CA MET A 130 -0.95 0.60 23.23
C MET A 130 -1.33 -0.49 24.22
N ALA A 131 -1.08 -1.76 23.88
CA ALA A 131 -1.25 -2.89 24.80
C ALA A 131 -0.40 -2.70 26.07
N GLU A 132 0.85 -2.30 25.90
CA GLU A 132 1.76 -2.09 27.02
C GLU A 132 1.39 -0.86 27.85
N LEU A 133 0.99 0.25 27.19
CA LEU A 133 0.48 1.43 27.88
C LEU A 133 -0.72 1.07 28.75
N LYS A 134 -1.70 0.34 28.19
CA LYS A 134 -2.89 -0.12 28.92
C LYS A 134 -2.52 -0.98 30.13
N LYS A 135 -1.60 -1.91 29.94
CA LYS A 135 -1.13 -2.80 31.01
C LYS A 135 -0.53 -1.98 32.16
N LEU A 136 0.32 -1.01 31.85
CA LEU A 136 0.96 -0.16 32.86
C LEU A 136 -0.06 0.75 33.57
N THR A 137 -0.96 1.40 32.83
CA THR A 137 -1.97 2.29 33.42
C THR A 137 -2.93 1.54 34.34
N LEU A 138 -3.37 0.34 33.96
CA LEU A 138 -4.21 -0.50 34.82
C LEU A 138 -3.44 -1.02 36.04
N GLY A 139 -2.17 -1.40 35.87
CA GLY A 139 -1.33 -1.93 36.95
C GLY A 139 -0.95 -0.89 38.01
N THR A 140 -0.85 0.39 37.65
CA THR A 140 -0.43 1.45 38.58
C THR A 140 -1.51 2.48 38.88
N GLY A 141 -2.69 2.39 38.25
CA GLY A 141 -3.75 3.40 38.35
C GLY A 141 -3.38 4.78 37.78
N LYS A 142 -2.33 4.87 36.95
CA LYS A 142 -1.89 6.12 36.32
C LYS A 142 -2.72 6.42 35.07
N ASN A 143 -2.83 7.70 34.71
CA ASN A 143 -3.61 8.11 33.54
C ASN A 143 -2.81 7.97 32.22
N PRO A 144 -3.41 7.44 31.13
CA PRO A 144 -2.79 7.39 29.81
C PRO A 144 -2.82 8.75 29.12
N TYR A 145 -1.72 9.09 28.47
CA TYR A 145 -1.58 10.27 27.62
C TYR A 145 -0.89 9.91 26.31
N PHE A 146 -1.21 10.65 25.25
CA PHE A 146 -0.46 10.63 24.00
C PHE A 146 0.32 11.93 23.83
N GLU A 147 1.57 11.83 23.43
CA GLU A 147 2.30 13.01 23.00
C GLU A 147 1.73 13.55 21.67
N LYS A 148 1.49 14.87 21.61
CA LYS A 148 0.87 15.54 20.47
C LYS A 148 1.56 15.30 19.13
N SER A 149 2.89 15.41 19.08
CA SER A 149 3.66 15.22 17.84
C SER A 149 3.49 13.79 17.30
N THR A 150 3.58 12.81 18.20
CA THR A 150 3.36 11.39 17.91
C THR A 150 1.93 11.14 17.44
N TYR A 151 0.92 11.66 18.16
CA TYR A 151 -0.49 11.56 17.80
C TYR A 151 -0.82 12.19 16.44
N ILE A 152 -0.30 13.38 16.13
CA ILE A 152 -0.56 14.03 14.84
C ILE A 152 0.06 13.22 13.70
N SER A 153 1.27 12.69 13.89
CA SER A 153 1.97 11.93 12.84
C SER A 153 1.26 10.63 12.45
N GLN A 154 0.48 10.04 13.36
CA GLN A 154 -0.16 8.73 13.19
C GLN A 154 -1.65 8.78 13.58
N LYS A 155 -2.31 9.91 13.32
CA LYS A 155 -3.64 10.21 13.86
C LYS A 155 -4.67 9.12 13.60
N ALA A 156 -4.76 8.61 12.37
CA ALA A 156 -5.74 7.59 12.01
C ALA A 156 -5.52 6.29 12.77
N ASP A 157 -4.28 5.80 12.81
CA ASP A 157 -3.94 4.54 13.48
C ASP A 157 -4.07 4.66 14.99
N MET A 158 -3.57 5.75 15.58
CA MET A 158 -3.69 5.99 17.02
C MET A 158 -5.14 6.18 17.45
N GLN A 159 -6.00 6.77 16.62
CA GLN A 159 -7.44 6.82 16.89
C GLN A 159 -8.04 5.42 16.91
N PHE A 160 -7.74 4.58 15.91
CA PHE A 160 -8.20 3.19 15.87
C PHE A 160 -7.76 2.43 17.13
N PHE A 161 -6.47 2.44 17.47
CA PHE A 161 -5.98 1.69 18.64
C PHE A 161 -6.44 2.29 19.97
N LYS A 162 -6.67 3.60 20.05
CA LYS A 162 -7.28 4.22 21.24
C LYS A 162 -8.66 3.63 21.51
N GLU A 163 -9.50 3.46 20.49
CA GLU A 163 -10.83 2.83 20.64
C GLU A 163 -10.73 1.35 21.02
N VAL A 164 -9.72 0.63 20.53
CA VAL A 164 -9.50 -0.79 20.90
C VAL A 164 -9.02 -0.95 22.34
N TYR A 165 -8.02 -0.17 22.76
CA TYR A 165 -7.34 -0.37 24.04
C TYR A 165 -7.98 0.42 25.18
N PHE A 166 -8.52 1.61 24.90
CA PHE A 166 -9.10 2.53 25.89
C PHE A 166 -10.55 2.92 25.53
N PRO A 167 -11.49 1.96 25.33
CA PRO A 167 -12.85 2.27 24.86
C PRO A 167 -13.68 3.09 25.87
N TYR A 168 -13.34 3.03 27.16
CA TYR A 168 -14.08 3.69 28.24
C TYR A 168 -13.21 4.67 29.05
N GLN A 169 -11.97 4.89 28.63
CA GLN A 169 -11.03 5.76 29.34
C GLN A 169 -10.60 6.89 28.41
N GLU A 170 -10.77 8.13 28.86
CA GLU A 170 -10.30 9.28 28.09
C GLU A 170 -8.77 9.30 28.07
N VAL A 171 -8.19 9.21 26.88
CA VAL A 171 -6.75 9.39 26.66
C VAL A 171 -6.49 10.83 26.23
N LYS A 172 -5.78 11.58 27.08
CA LYS A 172 -5.51 13.00 26.85
C LYS A 172 -4.27 13.20 25.98
N ILE A 173 -4.22 14.33 25.28
CA ILE A 173 -3.06 14.69 24.44
C ILE A 173 -2.21 15.69 25.21
N TRP A 174 -0.92 15.37 25.40
CA TRP A 174 0.07 16.23 26.04
C TRP A 174 0.99 16.91 25.04
N THR A 175 1.27 18.19 25.23
CA THR A 175 2.18 18.96 24.38
C THR A 175 3.51 19.24 25.08
N ARG A 176 4.54 18.43 24.78
CA ARG A 176 5.87 18.49 25.39
C ARG A 176 6.48 19.89 25.51
N GLU A 177 6.32 20.72 24.48
CA GLU A 177 6.92 22.06 24.41
C GLU A 177 6.17 23.14 25.20
N LYS A 178 4.90 22.88 25.56
CA LYS A 178 3.99 23.91 26.11
C LYS A 178 3.52 23.60 27.52
N GLU A 179 3.54 22.34 27.92
CA GLU A 179 2.93 21.87 29.16
C GLU A 179 3.96 21.08 29.98
N PRO A 180 3.98 21.25 31.32
CA PRO A 180 4.77 20.38 32.17
C PRO A 180 4.34 18.92 32.01
N PHE A 181 5.25 17.98 32.30
CA PHE A 181 4.93 16.56 32.21
C PHE A 181 3.75 16.22 33.16
N PRO A 182 2.72 15.48 32.69
CA PRO A 182 1.52 15.23 33.47
C PRO A 182 1.82 14.37 34.70
N VAL A 183 1.33 14.79 35.87
CA VAL A 183 1.55 14.09 37.14
C VAL A 183 0.76 12.78 37.17
N GLN A 184 1.33 11.72 37.77
CA GLN A 184 0.70 10.40 37.89
C GLN A 184 0.16 9.85 36.56
N SER A 185 0.96 10.00 35.51
CA SER A 185 0.57 9.63 34.16
C SER A 185 1.64 8.79 33.47
N PHE A 186 1.21 8.12 32.41
CA PHE A 186 2.10 7.53 31.42
C PHE A 186 1.82 8.17 30.06
N VAL A 187 2.88 8.61 29.39
CA VAL A 187 2.79 9.24 28.07
C VAL A 187 3.39 8.31 27.02
N LEU A 188 2.62 7.96 26.00
CA LEU A 188 3.14 7.31 24.81
C LEU A 188 3.73 8.33 23.83
N SER A 189 5.00 8.15 23.48
CA SER A 189 5.79 9.09 22.66
C SER A 189 6.73 8.36 21.71
N SER A 190 7.03 8.95 20.56
CA SER A 190 8.11 8.49 19.66
C SER A 190 9.49 9.09 20.00
N ILE A 191 9.55 9.92 21.04
CA ILE A 191 10.77 10.60 21.52
C ILE A 191 11.05 10.12 22.93
N SER A 192 12.28 9.67 23.19
CA SER A 192 12.69 9.22 24.52
C SER A 192 12.58 10.35 25.55
N GLY A 193 12.37 9.97 26.81
CA GLY A 193 12.50 10.86 27.95
C GLY A 193 13.92 11.40 28.09
N SER A 194 14.03 12.59 28.67
CA SER A 194 15.29 13.24 29.03
C SER A 194 15.13 13.97 30.37
N GLY A 195 16.23 14.15 31.11
CA GLY A 195 16.22 14.78 32.42
C GLY A 195 15.40 13.98 33.44
N GLU A 196 14.37 14.62 34.01
CA GLU A 196 13.49 14.01 35.02
C GLU A 196 12.43 13.06 34.45
N ILE A 197 12.31 12.95 33.12
CA ILE A 197 11.33 12.07 32.46
C ILE A 197 11.99 10.71 32.20
N ILE A 198 11.43 9.66 32.80
CA ILE A 198 11.98 8.31 32.75
C ILE A 198 11.33 7.51 31.61
N ASN A 199 12.16 6.77 30.87
CA ASN A 199 11.70 5.76 29.92
C ASN A 199 11.32 4.48 30.67
N TYR A 200 10.04 4.29 30.98
CA TYR A 200 9.57 3.07 31.65
C TYR A 200 9.67 1.85 30.74
N ARG A 201 9.36 2.04 29.44
CA ARG A 201 9.45 0.98 28.45
C ARG A 201 9.77 1.52 27.08
N ALA A 202 10.70 0.87 26.40
CA ALA A 202 10.92 1.03 24.97
C ALA A 202 10.22 -0.13 24.25
N ILE A 203 9.32 0.18 23.33
CA ILE A 203 8.66 -0.77 22.45
C ILE A 203 9.40 -0.71 21.11
N PRO A 204 10.23 -1.73 20.80
CA PRO A 204 10.94 -1.76 19.53
C PRO A 204 9.94 -1.83 18.38
N SER A 205 10.33 -1.27 17.25
CA SER A 205 9.57 -1.42 16.03
C SER A 205 9.51 -2.88 15.57
N LEU A 206 8.49 -3.21 14.78
CA LEU A 206 8.35 -4.55 14.19
C LEU A 206 9.38 -4.78 13.08
N GLU A 207 9.80 -3.70 12.41
CA GLU A 207 10.75 -3.77 11.31
C GLU A 207 11.85 -2.70 11.44
N SER A 208 13.00 -2.96 10.79
CA SER A 208 14.13 -2.03 10.72
C SER A 208 13.73 -0.73 10.01
N GLY A 209 14.03 0.42 10.62
CA GLY A 209 13.77 1.76 10.06
C GLY A 209 12.47 2.42 10.53
N GLN A 210 11.60 1.70 11.24
CA GLN A 210 10.45 2.28 11.93
C GLN A 210 10.87 2.94 13.25
N ARG A 211 10.03 3.86 13.76
CA ARG A 211 10.30 4.57 15.03
C ARG A 211 10.01 3.67 16.23
N THR A 212 10.96 3.59 17.15
CA THR A 212 10.74 3.03 18.49
C THR A 212 9.74 3.89 19.24
N MET A 213 8.79 3.26 19.91
CA MET A 213 7.84 3.94 20.78
C MET A 213 8.30 3.83 22.24
N TYR A 214 8.05 4.86 23.02
CA TYR A 214 8.43 4.95 24.42
C TYR A 214 7.21 5.22 25.28
N ILE A 215 7.15 4.55 26.42
CA ILE A 215 6.23 4.89 27.51
C ILE A 215 7.04 5.67 28.53
N LEU A 216 6.69 6.94 28.67
CA LEU A 216 7.35 7.90 29.53
C LEU A 216 6.56 8.06 30.82
N GLY A 217 7.27 8.31 31.91
CA GLY A 217 6.65 8.66 33.18
C GLY A 217 7.51 9.65 33.96
N LYS A 218 6.86 10.28 34.93
CA LYS A 218 7.48 11.11 35.98
C LYS A 218 6.89 10.67 37.32
#